data_AF-A0A2W4CT15-F1
#
_entry.id   AF-A0A2W4CT15-F1
#
_cell.length_a   1.000
_cell.length_b   1.000
_cell.length_c   1.000
_cell.angle_alpha   90.00
_cell.angle_beta   90.00
_cell.angle_gamma   90.00
#
_symmetry.space_group_name_H-M   'P 1'
#
loop_
_entity.id
_entity.type
_entity.pdbx_description
1 polymer ?
#
loop_
_entity_poly.entity_id
_entity_poly.type
_entity_poly.pdbx_seq_one_letter_code
_entity_poly.pdbx_strand_id
1 'polypeptide(L)' 'MGDDELFAAMGDLEGESEALSPDKRDGSDVFARIALVETAIEDRFPGQLLTPYKEWQKRQNDI' A
#
# COMPACT_ATOMS: atom_id res chain seq x y z
N MET A 1 7.19 11.22 7.07
CA MET A 1 6.38 10.00 7.00
C MET A 1 7.16 8.85 7.63
N GLY A 2 6.67 8.28 8.74
CA GLY A 2 7.27 7.08 9.37
C GLY A 2 6.99 5.80 8.58
N ASP A 3 7.48 4.65 9.03
CA ASP A 3 7.21 3.36 8.35
C ASP A 3 5.75 2.91 8.54
N ASP A 4 5.22 3.02 9.77
CA ASP A 4 3.82 2.72 10.04
C ASP A 4 2.86 3.63 9.25
N GLU A 5 3.21 4.90 9.08
CA GLU A 5 2.41 5.85 8.29
C GLU A 5 2.43 5.49 6.80
N LEU A 6 3.59 5.05 6.28
CA LEU A 6 3.73 4.56 4.91
C LEU A 6 2.91 3.29 4.68
N PHE A 7 2.94 2.36 5.63
CA PHE A 7 2.17 1.11 5.56
C PHE A 7 0.67 1.33 5.71
N ALA A 8 0.25 2.24 6.59
CA ALA A 8 -1.15 2.65 6.69
C ALA A 8 -1.65 3.23 5.36
N ALA A 9 -0.86 4.11 4.73
CA ALA A 9 -1.20 4.68 3.42
C ALA A 9 -1.33 3.60 2.32
N MET A 10 -0.48 2.57 2.32
CA MET A 10 -0.62 1.43 1.41
C MET A 10 -1.95 0.69 1.65
N GLY A 11 -2.30 0.42 2.91
CA GLY A 11 -3.55 -0.26 3.27
C GLY A 11 -4.80 0.52 2.89
N ASP A 12 -4.81 1.83 3.11
CA ASP A 12 -5.93 2.69 2.70
C ASP A 12 -6.11 2.65 1.18
N LEU A 13 -5.00 2.71 0.41
CA LEU A 13 -5.02 2.63 -1.04
C LEU A 13 -5.48 1.27 -1.57
N GLU A 14 -5.06 0.17 -0.94
CA GLU A 14 -5.55 -1.18 -1.26
C GLU A 14 -7.07 -1.23 -1.07
N GLY A 15 -7.58 -0.75 0.06
CA GLY A 15 -9.02 -0.67 0.33
C GLY A 15 -9.78 0.24 -0.65
N GLU A 16 -9.22 1.40 -0.99
CA GLU A 16 -9.76 2.27 -2.04
C GLU A 16 -9.85 1.52 -3.38
N SER A 17 -8.79 0.78 -3.75
CA SER A 17 -8.74 0.04 -5.01
C SER A 17 -9.72 -1.12 -5.09
N GLU A 18 -9.97 -1.81 -3.97
CA GLU A 18 -10.97 -2.87 -3.85
C GLU A 18 -12.40 -2.32 -3.96
N ALA A 19 -12.65 -1.13 -3.42
CA ALA A 19 -13.94 -0.47 -3.48
C ALA A 19 -14.26 0.13 -4.86
N LEU A 20 -13.29 0.25 -5.77
CA LEU A 20 -13.51 0.79 -7.11
C LEU A 20 -14.32 -0.16 -7.99
N SER A 21 -15.48 0.34 -8.46
CA SER A 21 -16.23 -0.29 -9.54
C SER A 21 -15.40 -0.36 -10.83
N PRO A 22 -15.54 -1.41 -11.65
CA PRO A 22 -14.77 -1.58 -12.88
C PRO A 22 -14.78 -0.35 -13.80
N ASP A 23 -15.94 0.30 -13.95
CA ASP A 23 -16.11 1.47 -14.83
C ASP A 23 -15.38 2.73 -14.36
N LYS A 24 -14.92 2.75 -13.10
CA LYS A 24 -14.17 3.87 -12.50
C LYS A 24 -12.67 3.62 -12.43
N ARG A 25 -12.21 2.40 -12.75
CA ARG A 25 -10.79 2.02 -12.63
C ARG A 25 -9.90 2.83 -13.57
N ASP A 26 -10.31 2.99 -14.83
CA ASP A 26 -9.50 3.68 -15.85
C ASP A 26 -9.33 5.19 -15.58
N GLY A 27 -10.23 5.79 -14.81
CA GLY A 27 -10.17 7.20 -14.41
C GLY A 27 -9.58 7.42 -13.01
N SER A 28 -9.25 6.35 -12.28
CA SER A 28 -8.73 6.44 -10.91
C SER A 28 -7.20 6.50 -10.91
N ASP A 29 -6.66 7.36 -10.05
CA ASP A 29 -5.23 7.44 -9.78
C ASP A 29 -4.76 6.47 -8.68
N VAL A 30 -5.65 5.67 -8.09
CA VAL A 30 -5.33 4.82 -6.93
C VAL A 30 -4.18 3.87 -7.23
N PHE A 31 -4.13 3.28 -8.43
CA PHE A 31 -3.07 2.35 -8.82
C PHE A 31 -1.73 3.05 -9.06
N ALA A 32 -1.77 4.30 -9.55
CA ALA A 32 -0.57 5.12 -9.66
C ALA A 32 -0.04 5.49 -8.26
N ARG A 33 -0.94 5.82 -7.32
CA ARG A 33 -0.60 6.09 -5.93
C ARG A 33 -0.04 4.84 -5.23
N ILE A 34 -0.60 3.66 -5.47
CA ILE A 34 -0.07 2.38 -4.99
C ILE A 34 1.37 2.20 -5.47
N ALA A 35 1.64 2.34 -6.78
CA ALA A 35 2.98 2.18 -7.32
C ALA A 35 4.01 3.16 -6.71
N LEU A 36 3.59 4.39 -6.38
CA LEU A 36 4.44 5.36 -5.68
C LEU A 36 4.76 4.91 -4.25
N VAL A 37 3.78 4.37 -3.54
CA VAL A 37 3.97 3.83 -2.18
C VAL A 37 4.84 2.58 -2.21
N GLU A 38 4.64 1.67 -3.17
CA GLU A 38 5.51 0.51 -3.40
C GLU A 38 6.98 0.94 -3.63
N THR A 39 7.19 1.97 -4.45
CA THR A 39 8.53 2.53 -4.68
C THR A 39 9.13 3.09 -3.40
N ALA A 40 8.35 3.83 -2.61
CA ALA A 40 8.80 4.37 -1.33
C ALA A 40 9.11 3.28 -0.28
N ILE A 41 8.40 2.13 -0.32
CA ILE A 41 8.70 0.96 0.51
C ILE A 41 10.03 0.35 0.06
N GLU A 42 10.24 0.16 -1.24
CA GLU A 42 11.49 -0.41 -1.77
C GLU A 42 12.70 0.50 -1.49
N ASP A 43 12.56 1.82 -1.59
CA ASP A 43 13.63 2.77 -1.25
C ASP A 43 14.06 2.69 0.23
N ARG A 44 13.13 2.37 1.13
CA ARG A 44 13.40 2.21 2.58
C ARG A 44 13.87 0.81 2.95
N PHE A 45 13.39 -0.20 2.23
CA PHE A 45 13.68 -1.60 2.47
C PHE A 45 14.17 -2.29 1.19
N PRO A 46 15.36 -1.93 0.68
CA PRO A 46 15.84 -2.43 -0.61
C PRO A 46 15.91 -3.97 -0.65
N GLY A 47 15.38 -4.55 -1.73
CA GLY A 47 15.34 -5.98 -1.98
C GLY A 47 14.29 -6.75 -1.19
N GLN A 48 13.47 -6.07 -0.37
CA GLN A 48 12.45 -6.72 0.45
C GLN A 48 11.05 -6.64 -0.17
N LEU A 49 10.85 -5.80 -1.20
CA LEU A 49 9.55 -5.61 -1.84
C LEU A 49 8.49 -5.25 -0.77
N LEU A 50 7.30 -5.85 -0.87
CA LEU A 50 6.21 -5.67 0.10
C LEU A 50 6.32 -6.55 1.36
N THR A 51 7.44 -7.23 1.60
CA THR A 51 7.61 -8.07 2.80
C THR A 51 7.43 -7.28 4.11
N PRO A 52 8.04 -6.09 4.29
CA PRO A 52 7.88 -5.31 5.53
C PRO A 52 6.43 -4.91 5.78
N TYR A 53 5.71 -4.54 4.72
CA TYR A 53 4.29 -4.20 4.77
C TYR A 53 3.43 -5.39 5.20
N LYS A 54 3.65 -6.57 4.61
CA LYS A 54 2.89 -7.79 4.96
C LYS A 54 3.13 -8.22 6.40
N GLU A 55 4.36 -8.12 6.89
CA GLU A 55 4.66 -8.41 8.30
C GLU A 55 4.02 -7.37 9.24
N TRP A 56 3.94 -6.11 8.83
CA TRP A 56 3.21 -5.08 9.56
C TRP A 56 1.71 -5.38 9.61
N GLN A 57 1.07 -5.74 8.50
CA GLN A 57 -0.35 -6.12 8.46
C GLN A 57 -0.67 -7.28 9.40
N LYS A 58 0.17 -8.33 9.42
CA LYS A 58 0.01 -9.46 10.35
C LYS A 58 -0.02 -9.01 11.82
N ARG A 59 0.89 -8.12 12.21
CA ARG A 59 0.92 -7.57 13.57
C ARG A 59 -0.33 -6.79 13.94
N GLN A 60 -0.98 -6.12 12.98
CA GLN A 60 -2.23 -5.40 13.22
C GLN A 60 -3.43 -6.35 13.36
N ASN A 61 -3.43 -7.47 12.63
CA ASN A 61 -4.50 -8.48 12.66
C ASN A 61 -4.43 -9.42 13.87
N ASP A 62 -3.29 -9.48 14.57
CA ASP A 62 -3.08 -10.29 15.77
C ASP A 62 -3.50 -9.58 17.08
N ILE A 63 -4.07 -8.37 16.99
CA ILE A 63 -4.55 -7.54 18.11
C ILE A 63 -6.08 -7.48 18.10
#